data_AF-A0A091T0G3-F1
#
_entry.id   AF-A0A091T0G3-F1
#
_cell.length_a   1.000
_cell.length_b   1.000
_cell.length_c   1.000
_cell.angle_alpha   90.00
_cell.angle_beta   90.00
_cell.angle_gamma   90.00
#
_symmetry.space_group_name_H-M   'P 1'
#
loop_
_entity.id
_entity.type
_entity.pdbx_description
1 polymer ?
#
loop_
_entity_poly.entity_id
_entity_poly.type
_entity_poly.pdbx_seq_one_letter_code
_entity_poly.pdbx_strand_id
1 'polypeptide(L)'
;DLYSIIDIAYNPDVLQRGEENPEKMEHLIRLTLKFVEERCNLILSYLYTIESFKLKGSLETMQQRLKGRQMPTPHLSQNTKKELTLNELLHAVEAEDCSNAPVLLKEESVTQSKVHLIEEITSTEMPEKLSTPVYEITTVKDANKKPLKIELKIELPKVSSVSECDLRISKDDIIIEVPKKYKLQLDLPELVDEETTTAVFHKGKRVLFIS
;
A
#
# COMPACT_ATOMS: atom_id res chain seq x y z
N ASP A 1 11.35 18.17 -22.59
CA ASP A 1 11.43 16.90 -21.83
C ASP A 1 10.45 16.90 -20.67
N LEU A 2 9.46 16.01 -20.72
CA LEU A 2 8.59 15.75 -19.59
C LEU A 2 9.23 14.63 -18.76
N TYR A 3 9.55 14.93 -17.51
CA TYR A 3 9.98 13.94 -16.54
C TYR A 3 9.02 13.94 -15.36
N SER A 4 8.90 12.80 -14.69
CA SER A 4 8.13 12.65 -13.46
C SER A 4 9.10 12.35 -12.31
N ILE A 5 8.83 12.92 -11.14
CA ILE A 5 9.60 12.66 -9.92
C ILE A 5 8.71 11.81 -8.99
N ILE A 6 9.31 10.77 -8.41
CA ILE A 6 8.67 9.92 -7.41
C ILE A 6 9.51 9.99 -6.14
N ASP A 7 8.89 10.37 -5.02
CA ASP A 7 9.52 10.32 -3.71
C ASP A 7 9.25 8.97 -3.04
N ILE A 8 10.29 8.35 -2.48
CA ILE A 8 10.21 7.02 -1.86
C ILE A 8 10.81 7.10 -0.46
N ALA A 9 10.08 6.58 0.53
CA ALA A 9 10.55 6.50 1.91
C ALA A 9 11.00 5.09 2.24
N TYR A 10 12.10 4.99 2.98
CA TYR A 10 12.65 3.72 3.46
C TYR A 10 12.71 3.71 4.99
N ASN A 11 12.69 2.52 5.57
CA ASN A 11 13.04 2.35 6.97
C ASN A 11 14.53 2.77 7.16
N PRO A 12 14.84 3.62 8.15
CA PRO A 12 16.22 4.08 8.40
C PRO A 12 17.22 2.93 8.59
N ASP A 13 16.81 1.82 9.23
CA ASP A 13 17.68 0.66 9.46
C ASP A 13 18.10 0.00 8.13
N VAL A 14 17.23 0.05 7.12
CA VAL A 14 17.52 -0.50 5.78
C VAL A 14 18.52 0.39 5.06
N LEU A 15 18.36 1.71 5.17
CA LEU A 15 19.28 2.68 4.57
C LEU A 15 20.69 2.55 5.17
N GLN A 16 20.78 2.46 6.50
CA GLN A 16 22.06 2.28 7.19
C GLN A 16 22.79 1.01 6.73
N ARG A 17 22.08 -0.12 6.60
CA ARG A 17 22.67 -1.36 6.08
C ARG A 17 23.11 -1.27 4.63
N GLY A 18 22.47 -0.41 3.83
CA GLY A 18 22.87 -0.12 2.45
C GLY A 18 24.14 0.75 2.40
N GLU A 19 24.27 1.72 3.30
CA GLU A 19 25.47 2.55 3.42
C GLU A 19 26.70 1.72 3.81
N GLU A 20 26.52 0.71 4.68
CA GLU A 20 27.58 -0.21 5.10
C GLU A 20 28.00 -1.20 4.00
N ASN A 21 27.10 -1.54 3.07
CA ASN A 21 27.36 -2.54 2.04
C ASN A 21 26.77 -2.13 0.67
N PRO A 22 27.62 -1.86 -0.34
CA PRO A 22 27.19 -1.41 -1.66
C PRO A 22 26.30 -2.43 -2.39
N GLU A 23 26.50 -3.73 -2.17
CA GLU A 23 25.66 -4.78 -2.78
C GLU A 23 24.23 -4.72 -2.22
N LYS A 24 24.08 -4.41 -0.93
CA LYS A 24 22.76 -4.22 -0.31
C LYS A 24 22.09 -2.95 -0.82
N MET A 25 22.86 -1.88 -1.05
CA MET A 25 22.33 -0.66 -1.66
C MET A 25 21.87 -0.91 -3.10
N GLU A 26 22.65 -1.62 -3.93
CA GLU A 26 22.23 -2.00 -5.28
C GLU A 26 20.95 -2.85 -5.25
N HIS A 27 20.89 -3.84 -4.35
CA HIS A 27 19.70 -4.66 -4.19
C HIS A 27 18.47 -3.82 -3.78
N LEU A 28 18.66 -2.85 -2.89
CA LEU A 28 17.60 -1.93 -2.48
C LEU A 28 17.10 -1.09 -3.67
N ILE A 29 18.00 -0.52 -4.47
CA ILE A 29 17.63 0.26 -5.66
C ILE A 29 16.85 -0.61 -6.66
N ARG A 30 17.30 -1.85 -6.90
CA ARG A 30 16.60 -2.80 -7.79
C ARG A 30 15.21 -3.15 -7.28
N LEU A 31 15.06 -3.36 -5.98
CA LEU A 31 13.77 -3.63 -5.34
C LEU A 31 12.82 -2.44 -5.51
N THR A 32 13.36 -1.23 -5.35
CA THR A 32 12.61 0.02 -5.55
C THR A 32 12.14 0.18 -6.99
N LEU A 33 12.98 -0.07 -7.98
CA LEU A 33 12.57 0.01 -9.39
C LEU A 33 11.41 -0.95 -9.66
N LYS A 34 11.52 -2.21 -9.23
CA LYS A 34 10.42 -3.19 -9.35
C LYS A 34 9.14 -2.73 -8.65
N PHE A 35 9.26 -2.21 -7.43
CA PHE A 35 8.12 -1.67 -6.70
C PHE A 35 7.44 -0.54 -7.46
N VAL A 36 8.20 0.35 -8.09
CA VAL A 36 7.65 1.45 -8.91
C VAL A 36 7.00 0.90 -10.18
N GLU A 37 7.60 -0.08 -10.86
CA GLU A 37 6.99 -0.74 -12.03
C GLU A 37 5.61 -1.31 -11.70
N GLU A 38 5.49 -2.04 -10.59
CA GLU A 38 4.24 -2.65 -10.13
C GLU A 38 3.19 -1.60 -9.72
N ARG A 39 3.61 -0.56 -8.99
CA ARG A 39 2.69 0.47 -8.48
C ARG A 39 2.20 1.43 -9.55
N CYS A 40 3.07 1.79 -10.50
CA CYS A 40 2.75 2.75 -11.55
C CYS A 40 2.35 2.07 -12.87
N ASN A 41 2.43 0.73 -12.94
CA ASN A 41 2.21 -0.06 -14.15
C ASN A 41 3.07 0.45 -15.33
N LEU A 42 4.36 0.68 -15.04
CA LEU A 42 5.37 1.17 -16.00
C LEU A 42 6.45 0.11 -16.21
N ILE A 43 7.10 0.13 -17.38
CA ILE A 43 8.29 -0.66 -17.66
C ILE A 43 9.50 0.26 -17.48
N LEU A 44 10.36 -0.04 -16.50
CA LEU A 44 11.56 0.73 -16.18
C LEU A 44 12.80 -0.04 -16.62
N SER A 45 13.82 0.69 -17.08
CA SER A 45 15.13 0.10 -17.31
C SER A 45 15.82 -0.17 -15.96
N TYR A 46 16.58 -1.26 -15.88
CA TYR A 46 17.45 -1.55 -14.73
C TYR A 46 18.73 -0.69 -14.70
N LEU A 47 18.96 0.12 -15.74
CA LEU A 47 20.07 1.06 -15.77
C LEU A 47 19.69 2.31 -14.98
N TYR A 48 20.48 2.64 -13.97
CA TYR A 48 20.31 3.82 -13.14
C TYR A 48 21.62 4.58 -12.97
N THR A 49 21.52 5.88 -12.75
CA THR A 49 22.62 6.74 -12.31
C THR A 49 22.26 7.32 -10.95
N ILE A 50 23.21 7.28 -10.02
CA ILE A 50 23.05 7.94 -8.73
C ILE A 50 23.55 9.37 -8.90
N GLU A 51 22.62 10.32 -8.93
CA GLU A 51 22.94 11.73 -8.99
C GLU A 51 23.17 12.29 -7.58
N SER A 52 24.30 12.99 -7.40
CA SER A 52 24.53 13.76 -6.18
C SER A 52 23.82 15.11 -6.30
N PHE A 53 22.71 15.29 -5.60
CA PHE A 53 22.00 16.57 -5.58
C PHE A 53 21.71 17.02 -4.15
N LYS A 54 21.78 18.33 -3.94
CA LYS A 54 21.23 18.96 -2.75
C LYS A 54 19.71 19.02 -2.93
N LEU A 55 18.95 18.68 -1.88
CA LEU A 55 17.49 18.71 -1.92
C LEU A 55 17.03 20.05 -2.51
N LYS A 56 16.37 19.98 -3.67
CA LYS A 56 15.83 21.16 -4.33
C LYS A 56 14.41 21.39 -3.81
N GLY A 57 14.22 22.47 -3.05
CA GLY A 57 12.95 22.79 -2.37
C GLY A 57 13.03 22.63 -0.85
N SER A 58 11.89 22.74 -0.17
CA SER A 58 11.82 22.58 1.29
C SER A 58 11.66 21.11 1.68
N LEU A 59 12.37 20.70 2.75
CA LEU A 59 12.21 19.39 3.39
C LEU A 59 10.77 19.13 3.80
N GLU A 60 10.08 20.17 4.28
CA GLU A 60 8.68 20.09 4.67
C GLU A 60 7.80 19.69 3.47
N THR A 61 8.03 20.31 2.31
CA THR A 61 7.27 19.99 1.10
C THR A 61 7.47 18.53 0.67
N MET A 62 8.69 18.01 0.74
CA MET A 62 8.97 16.59 0.47
C MET A 62 8.24 15.68 1.44
N GLN A 63 8.26 15.99 2.75
CA GLN A 63 7.57 15.19 3.76
C GLN A 63 6.04 15.18 3.57
N GLN A 64 5.45 16.29 3.13
CA GLN A 64 4.02 16.35 2.82
C GLN A 64 3.67 15.43 1.64
N ARG A 65 4.49 15.40 0.58
CA ARG A 65 4.30 14.49 -0.57
C ARG A 65 4.39 13.01 -0.15
N LEU A 66 5.37 12.67 0.68
CA LEU A 66 5.52 11.32 1.22
C LEU A 66 4.34 10.88 2.11
N LYS A 67 3.69 11.82 2.79
CA LYS A 67 2.49 11.56 3.61
C LYS A 67 1.20 11.43 2.80
N GLY A 68 1.27 11.48 1.47
CA GLY A 68 0.10 11.38 0.59
C GLY A 68 -0.83 12.60 0.65
N ARG A 69 -0.39 13.71 1.26
CA ARG A 69 -1.14 14.97 1.22
C ARG A 69 -0.90 15.61 -0.14
N GLN A 70 -1.91 15.62 -0.99
CA GLN A 70 -1.90 16.45 -2.19
C GLN A 70 -1.68 17.91 -1.74
N MET A 71 -0.54 18.47 -2.13
CA MET A 71 -0.36 19.91 -2.12
C MET A 71 -0.77 20.46 -3.49
N PRO A 72 -1.26 21.71 -3.56
CA PRO A 72 -1.65 22.34 -4.80
C PRO A 72 -0.57 22.13 -5.83
N THR A 73 -0.96 21.65 -7.01
CA THR A 73 -0.11 21.62 -8.18
C THR A 73 0.69 22.93 -8.24
N PRO A 74 2.03 22.89 -8.34
CA PRO A 74 2.75 24.11 -8.64
C PRO A 74 2.21 24.57 -9.99
N HIS A 75 1.44 25.65 -9.97
CA HIS A 75 1.07 26.34 -11.19
C HIS A 75 2.40 26.62 -11.89
N LEU A 76 2.61 25.93 -13.00
CA LEU A 76 3.49 26.38 -14.06
C LEU A 76 2.93 27.74 -14.48
N SER A 77 3.35 28.81 -13.79
CA SER A 77 3.04 30.17 -14.18
C SER A 77 3.92 30.48 -15.39
N GLN A 78 3.52 29.98 -16.56
CA GLN A 78 3.75 30.74 -17.77
C GLN A 78 2.93 32.01 -17.65
N ASN A 79 3.63 33.03 -17.17
CA ASN A 79 3.42 34.45 -17.31
C ASN A 79 2.22 34.87 -18.17
N THR A 80 1.19 35.47 -17.54
CA THR A 80 0.48 36.65 -18.06
C THR A 80 -0.28 37.34 -16.92
N LYS A 81 0.30 38.46 -16.45
CA LYS A 81 -0.36 39.69 -16.00
C LYS A 81 -1.69 39.54 -15.21
N LYS A 82 -1.56 39.51 -13.89
CA LYS A 82 -2.32 40.38 -12.97
C LYS A 82 -1.45 40.61 -11.74
N GLU A 83 -0.76 41.75 -11.73
CA GLU A 83 -0.10 42.29 -10.54
C GLU A 83 -1.15 42.43 -9.44
N LEU A 84 -0.96 41.73 -8.33
CA LEU A 84 -1.47 42.21 -7.05
C LEU A 84 -0.43 43.18 -6.51
N THR A 85 -0.85 44.41 -6.29
CA THR A 85 0.06 45.51 -5.93
C THR A 85 0.47 45.40 -4.47
N LEU A 86 1.71 45.77 -4.18
CA LEU A 86 2.37 45.66 -2.88
C LEU A 86 1.57 46.26 -1.71
N ASN A 87 0.67 47.19 -1.99
CA ASN A 87 -0.22 47.84 -1.01
C ASN A 87 -1.30 46.89 -0.44
N GLU A 88 -1.73 45.86 -1.17
CA GLU A 88 -2.73 44.90 -0.68
C GLU A 88 -2.14 43.91 0.34
N LEU A 89 -0.84 43.62 0.23
CA LEU A 89 -0.11 42.78 1.18
C LEU A 89 0.24 43.52 2.48
N LEU A 90 0.43 44.85 2.39
CA LEU A 90 0.84 45.66 3.54
C LEU A 90 -0.30 45.84 4.55
N HIS A 91 -1.55 45.92 4.09
CA HIS A 91 -2.71 46.06 4.97
C HIS A 91 -3.13 44.77 5.72
N ALA A 92 -2.72 43.58 5.28
CA ALA A 92 -3.07 42.33 5.97
C ALA A 92 -2.18 42.02 7.18
N VAL A 93 -1.05 42.73 7.31
CA VAL A 93 -0.09 42.58 8.40
C VAL A 93 -0.40 43.56 9.55
N GLU A 94 -1.21 44.60 9.33
CA GLU A 94 -1.53 45.62 10.34
C GLU A 94 -2.72 45.28 11.26
N ALA A 95 -3.12 44.00 11.32
CA ALA A 95 -3.90 43.47 12.45
C ALA A 95 -2.96 42.73 13.40
N GLU A 96 -1.96 43.45 13.92
CA GLU A 96 -1.07 43.00 14.98
C GLU A 96 -1.77 43.06 16.34
N ASP A 97 -1.51 42.08 17.21
CA ASP A 97 -0.93 42.46 18.50
C ASP A 97 0.06 41.40 18.99
N CYS A 98 1.27 41.86 19.27
CA CYS A 98 2.44 41.09 19.61
C CYS A 98 2.53 40.90 21.13
N SER A 99 2.75 39.67 21.61
CA SER A 99 3.49 39.48 22.86
C SER A 99 4.17 38.12 22.90
N ASN A 100 5.43 38.17 23.34
CA ASN A 100 6.41 37.11 23.32
C ASN A 100 6.20 36.07 24.43
N ALA A 101 6.76 34.89 24.17
CA ALA A 101 6.95 33.72 25.04
C ALA A 101 5.81 32.68 25.09
N PRO A 102 6.20 31.41 25.22
CA PRO A 102 5.80 30.74 26.44
C PRO A 102 6.97 30.05 27.14
N VAL A 103 7.16 30.49 28.38
CA VAL A 103 7.83 29.78 29.46
C VAL A 103 6.88 28.65 29.93
N LEU A 104 7.45 27.44 29.98
CA LEU A 104 7.30 26.36 30.98
C LEU A 104 6.09 26.33 31.96
N LEU A 105 5.70 25.08 32.31
CA LEU A 105 4.80 24.59 33.39
C LEU A 105 3.33 24.39 32.95
N LYS A 106 2.62 23.28 33.20
CA LYS A 106 2.72 22.27 34.28
C LYS A 106 1.84 21.04 33.96
N GLU A 107 2.23 19.89 34.50
CA GLU A 107 1.46 18.64 34.58
C GLU A 107 0.32 18.66 35.63
N GLU A 108 -0.61 17.69 35.46
CA GLU A 108 -1.66 17.17 36.38
C GLU A 108 -2.90 18.06 36.67
N SER A 109 -4.16 17.60 36.64
CA SER A 109 -4.73 16.24 36.85
C SER A 109 -6.21 16.10 36.37
N VAL A 110 -6.49 14.93 35.80
CA VAL A 110 -7.70 14.04 35.84
C VAL A 110 -9.09 14.60 36.23
N THR A 111 -10.08 14.41 35.35
CA THR A 111 -11.28 13.57 35.63
C THR A 111 -12.05 13.18 34.37
N GLN A 112 -12.55 11.96 34.40
CA GLN A 112 -12.99 11.10 33.30
C GLN A 112 -14.51 11.07 33.20
N SER A 113 -15.10 11.11 31.99
CA SER A 113 -16.29 10.28 31.68
C SER A 113 -16.45 10.10 30.16
N LYS A 114 -17.04 8.97 29.80
CA LYS A 114 -16.96 8.23 28.54
C LYS A 114 -18.32 8.23 27.87
N VAL A 115 -18.48 8.75 26.64
CA VAL A 115 -19.51 8.31 25.68
C VAL A 115 -19.00 8.53 24.24
N HIS A 116 -19.01 7.46 23.46
CA HIS A 116 -18.63 7.37 22.04
C HIS A 116 -19.53 8.25 21.17
N LEU A 117 -18.96 9.10 20.30
CA LEU A 117 -19.76 10.01 19.45
C LEU A 117 -19.11 10.44 18.14
N ILE A 118 -18.20 9.65 17.58
CA ILE A 118 -17.70 9.90 16.21
C ILE A 118 -17.64 8.58 15.44
N GLU A 119 -18.62 8.42 14.54
CA GLU A 119 -18.61 7.46 13.44
C GLU A 119 -17.57 7.88 12.39
N GLU A 120 -16.90 6.88 11.84
CA GLU A 120 -15.81 6.98 10.87
C GLU A 120 -16.31 7.53 9.52
N ILE A 121 -15.79 8.69 9.12
CA ILE A 121 -15.97 9.22 7.76
C ILE A 121 -15.00 8.54 6.80
N THR A 122 -15.50 7.56 6.07
CA THR A 122 -14.81 6.85 4.99
C THR A 122 -14.66 7.74 3.76
N SER A 123 -13.44 8.15 3.46
CA SER A 123 -13.10 8.91 2.25
C SER A 123 -13.01 7.99 1.03
N THR A 124 -13.81 8.32 0.02
CA THR A 124 -13.96 7.64 -1.28
C THR A 124 -12.76 7.90 -2.19
N GLU A 125 -11.70 7.11 -2.05
CA GLU A 125 -10.96 6.60 -3.21
C GLU A 125 -11.36 5.13 -3.27
N MET A 126 -12.22 4.72 -4.20
CA MET A 126 -12.62 3.31 -4.27
C MET A 126 -11.37 2.48 -4.56
N PRO A 127 -10.84 1.71 -3.59
CA PRO A 127 -10.07 0.55 -3.97
C PRO A 127 -11.10 -0.33 -4.69
N GLU A 128 -10.77 -0.94 -5.84
CA GLU A 128 -11.59 -2.06 -6.30
C GLU A 128 -11.62 -3.04 -5.12
N LYS A 129 -12.74 -3.06 -4.37
CA LYS A 129 -12.87 -3.79 -3.12
C LYS A 129 -13.01 -5.26 -3.51
N LEU A 130 -11.87 -5.87 -3.85
CA LEU A 130 -11.77 -7.30 -4.13
C LEU A 130 -12.36 -7.98 -2.91
N SER A 131 -13.50 -8.62 -3.11
CA SER A 131 -14.19 -9.28 -2.01
C SER A 131 -13.36 -10.49 -1.61
N THR A 132 -13.25 -10.79 -0.32
CA THR A 132 -12.78 -12.12 0.09
C THR A 132 -13.92 -13.10 -0.19
N PRO A 133 -13.70 -14.15 -1.01
CA PRO A 133 -14.72 -15.16 -1.22
C PRO A 133 -14.95 -15.96 0.07
N VAL A 134 -16.14 -16.53 0.22
CA VAL A 134 -16.42 -17.43 1.33
C VAL A 134 -15.65 -18.72 1.09
N TYR A 135 -14.91 -19.18 2.08
CA TYR A 135 -14.13 -20.41 1.98
C TYR A 135 -14.28 -21.26 3.25
N GLU A 136 -14.06 -22.55 3.07
CA GLU A 136 -14.05 -23.56 4.13
C GLU A 136 -12.85 -24.47 3.90
N ILE A 137 -12.00 -24.61 4.92
CA ILE A 137 -10.83 -25.48 4.90
C ILE A 137 -11.03 -26.61 5.90
N THR A 138 -10.86 -27.84 5.43
CA THR A 138 -11.02 -29.05 6.24
C THR A 138 -9.76 -29.91 6.11
N THR A 139 -9.13 -30.23 7.24
CA THR A 139 -8.02 -31.19 7.28
C THR A 139 -8.55 -32.56 7.70
N VAL A 140 -8.52 -33.51 6.78
CA VAL A 140 -8.88 -34.91 7.03
C VAL A 140 -7.69 -35.60 7.68
N LYS A 141 -7.90 -36.20 8.86
CA LYS A 141 -6.87 -36.93 9.61
C LYS A 141 -7.12 -38.43 9.54
N ASP A 142 -6.04 -39.20 9.43
CA ASP A 142 -6.03 -40.66 9.52
C ASP A 142 -6.26 -41.12 10.98
N ALA A 143 -6.54 -42.42 11.17
CA ALA A 143 -6.70 -43.07 12.48
C ALA A 143 -5.52 -42.80 13.44
N ASN A 144 -4.35 -42.47 12.90
CA ASN A 144 -3.14 -42.13 13.64
C ASN A 144 -3.02 -40.64 14.02
N LYS A 145 -4.09 -39.85 13.87
CA LYS A 145 -4.12 -38.37 14.04
C LYS A 145 -3.17 -37.60 13.13
N LYS A 146 -2.51 -38.28 12.20
CA LYS A 146 -1.74 -37.63 11.15
C LYS A 146 -2.69 -37.10 10.10
N PRO A 147 -2.44 -35.89 9.60
CA PRO A 147 -3.21 -35.36 8.50
C PRO A 147 -2.94 -36.15 7.23
N LEU A 148 -4.02 -36.54 6.57
CA LEU A 148 -4.00 -37.34 5.37
C LEU A 148 -4.23 -36.46 4.13
N LYS A 149 -5.13 -35.47 4.24
CA LYS A 149 -5.55 -34.64 3.11
C LYS A 149 -6.12 -33.30 3.59
N ILE A 150 -5.89 -32.25 2.80
CA ILE A 150 -6.50 -30.94 3.00
C ILE A 150 -7.54 -30.74 1.90
N GLU A 151 -8.76 -30.40 2.27
CA GLU A 151 -9.83 -30.06 1.33
C GLU A 151 -10.22 -28.60 1.54
N LEU A 152 -10.10 -27.81 0.48
CA LEU A 152 -10.43 -26.39 0.47
C LEU A 152 -11.57 -26.16 -0.51
N LYS A 153 -12.66 -25.58 -0.01
CA LYS A 153 -13.84 -25.21 -0.78
C LYS A 153 -13.99 -23.70 -0.79
N ILE A 154 -13.98 -23.09 -1.98
CA ILE A 154 -14.15 -21.63 -2.15
C ILE A 154 -15.39 -21.34 -2.99
N GLU A 155 -16.28 -20.50 -2.47
CA GLU A 155 -17.49 -20.06 -3.17
C GLU A 155 -17.23 -18.78 -3.96
N LEU A 156 -17.39 -18.86 -5.29
CA LEU A 156 -17.07 -17.82 -6.25
C LEU A 156 -18.31 -17.47 -7.11
N PRO A 157 -19.40 -16.95 -6.52
CA PRO A 157 -20.67 -16.73 -7.23
C PRO A 157 -20.54 -15.76 -8.42
N LYS A 158 -19.59 -14.81 -8.38
CA LYS A 158 -19.35 -13.85 -9.47
C LYS A 158 -18.43 -14.38 -10.58
N VAL A 159 -17.91 -15.61 -10.50
CA VAL A 159 -16.98 -16.20 -11.48
C VAL A 159 -17.73 -17.07 -12.48
N SER A 160 -17.63 -16.75 -13.77
CA SER A 160 -18.36 -17.47 -14.81
C SER A 160 -17.58 -18.66 -15.38
N SER A 161 -16.26 -18.50 -15.46
CA SER A 161 -15.31 -19.47 -16.01
C SER A 161 -14.02 -19.54 -15.19
N VAL A 162 -13.34 -20.70 -15.23
CA VAL A 162 -11.99 -20.88 -14.65
C VAL A 162 -10.95 -19.96 -15.26
N SER A 163 -11.14 -19.57 -16.52
CA SER A 163 -10.22 -18.68 -17.25
C SER A 163 -10.12 -17.29 -16.63
N GLU A 164 -11.10 -16.90 -15.81
CA GLU A 164 -11.11 -15.62 -15.08
C GLU A 164 -10.40 -15.72 -13.73
N CYS A 165 -9.95 -16.91 -13.33
CA CYS A 165 -9.39 -17.19 -12.02
C CYS A 165 -7.91 -17.59 -12.18
N ASP A 166 -7.02 -16.86 -11.54
CA ASP A 166 -5.63 -17.27 -11.34
C ASP A 166 -5.54 -18.01 -10.00
N LEU A 167 -5.06 -19.25 -10.02
CA LEU A 167 -4.86 -20.08 -8.84
C LEU A 167 -3.39 -20.44 -8.74
N ARG A 168 -2.78 -20.09 -7.61
CA ARG A 168 -1.40 -20.43 -7.29
C ARG A 168 -1.38 -21.23 -6.00
N ILE A 169 -0.69 -22.36 -6.02
CA ILE A 169 -0.54 -23.26 -4.89
C ILE A 169 0.96 -23.40 -4.68
N SER A 170 1.43 -23.09 -3.48
CA SER A 170 2.77 -23.41 -3.03
C SER A 170 2.69 -24.45 -1.91
N LYS A 171 3.84 -24.84 -1.38
CA LYS A 171 3.93 -25.81 -0.27
C LYS A 171 3.14 -25.40 0.97
N ASP A 172 3.14 -24.12 1.31
CA ASP A 172 2.58 -23.61 2.57
C ASP A 172 1.46 -22.58 2.38
N ASP A 173 1.18 -22.14 1.16
CA ASP A 173 0.13 -21.16 0.89
C ASP A 173 -0.65 -21.39 -0.40
N ILE A 174 -1.86 -20.85 -0.46
CA ILE A 174 -2.72 -20.82 -1.64
C ILE A 174 -3.18 -19.39 -1.89
N ILE A 175 -3.04 -18.95 -3.13
CA ILE A 175 -3.47 -17.63 -3.60
C ILE A 175 -4.47 -17.80 -4.74
N ILE A 176 -5.62 -17.15 -4.60
CA ILE A 176 -6.65 -17.06 -5.65
C ILE A 176 -6.88 -15.59 -5.98
N GLU A 177 -6.70 -15.26 -7.24
CA GLU A 177 -6.94 -13.92 -7.76
C GLU A 177 -7.94 -13.97 -8.91
N VAL A 178 -9.04 -13.22 -8.75
CA VAL A 178 -10.04 -13.02 -9.79
C VAL A 178 -10.09 -11.52 -10.06
N PRO A 179 -9.57 -11.05 -11.20
CA PRO A 179 -9.48 -9.63 -11.51
C PRO A 179 -10.80 -8.89 -11.24
N LYS A 180 -10.71 -7.80 -10.48
CA LYS A 180 -11.84 -6.91 -10.13
C LYS A 180 -12.98 -7.56 -9.33
N LYS A 181 -12.83 -8.82 -8.88
CA LYS A 181 -13.90 -9.57 -8.19
C LYS A 181 -13.47 -10.10 -6.83
N TYR A 182 -12.41 -10.92 -6.80
CA TYR A 182 -12.00 -11.65 -5.60
C TYR A 182 -10.48 -11.67 -5.45
N LYS A 183 -10.02 -11.62 -4.20
CA LYS A 183 -8.65 -11.94 -3.84
C LYS A 183 -8.67 -12.72 -2.53
N LEU A 184 -8.00 -13.86 -2.51
CA LEU A 184 -7.87 -14.72 -1.35
C LEU A 184 -6.44 -15.19 -1.24
N GLN A 185 -5.86 -15.08 -0.05
CA GLN A 185 -4.59 -15.69 0.31
C GLN A 185 -4.83 -16.47 1.60
N LEU A 186 -4.43 -17.73 1.62
CA LEU A 186 -4.58 -18.63 2.75
C LEU A 186 -3.28 -19.35 3.01
N ASP A 187 -2.83 -19.30 4.26
CA ASP A 187 -1.77 -20.16 4.76
C ASP A 187 -2.36 -21.54 5.02
N LEU A 188 -1.71 -22.57 4.51
CA LEU A 188 -2.11 -23.95 4.71
C LEU A 188 -1.71 -24.39 6.13
N PRO A 189 -2.58 -25.13 6.83
CA PRO A 189 -2.26 -25.63 8.16
C PRO A 189 -1.05 -26.57 8.14
N GLU A 190 -0.75 -27.16 6.98
CA GLU A 190 0.30 -28.14 6.78
C GLU A 190 0.84 -28.07 5.35
N LEU A 191 2.04 -28.61 5.17
CA LEU A 191 2.72 -28.60 3.88
C LEU A 191 2.05 -29.56 2.90
N VAL A 192 1.70 -29.03 1.72
CA VAL A 192 1.15 -29.80 0.61
C VAL A 192 2.18 -30.04 -0.48
N ASP A 193 1.96 -31.10 -1.25
CA ASP A 193 2.74 -31.39 -2.44
C ASP A 193 2.02 -30.83 -3.66
N GLU A 194 2.67 -29.88 -4.34
CA GLU A 194 2.13 -29.16 -5.50
C GLU A 194 1.79 -30.09 -6.68
N GLU A 195 2.51 -31.21 -6.86
CA GLU A 195 2.27 -32.15 -7.96
C GLU A 195 1.06 -33.05 -7.70
N THR A 196 0.79 -33.36 -6.43
CA THR A 196 -0.37 -34.18 -6.04
C THR A 196 -1.65 -33.38 -5.84
N THR A 197 -1.54 -32.05 -5.74
CA THR A 197 -2.70 -31.18 -5.47
C THR A 197 -3.56 -31.03 -6.72
N THR A 198 -4.88 -31.18 -6.55
CA THR A 198 -5.85 -31.07 -7.63
C THR A 198 -6.84 -29.95 -7.36
N ALA A 199 -7.22 -29.20 -8.40
CA ALA A 199 -8.21 -28.13 -8.30
C ALA A 199 -9.29 -28.26 -9.37
N VAL A 200 -10.56 -28.24 -8.96
CA VAL A 200 -11.73 -28.44 -9.83
C VAL A 200 -12.77 -27.35 -9.57
N PHE A 201 -13.12 -26.62 -10.62
CA PHE A 201 -14.19 -25.62 -10.55
C PHE A 201 -15.51 -26.15 -11.09
N HIS A 202 -16.54 -26.17 -10.24
CA HIS A 202 -17.88 -26.56 -10.63
C HIS A 202 -18.68 -25.33 -11.08
N LYS A 203 -18.76 -25.11 -12.39
CA LYS A 203 -19.49 -23.97 -13.00
C LYS A 203 -20.95 -23.86 -12.53
N GLY A 204 -21.65 -24.99 -12.39
CA GLY A 204 -23.06 -25.01 -11.95
C GLY A 204 -23.27 -24.59 -10.51
N LYS A 205 -22.33 -24.90 -9.61
CA LYS A 205 -22.39 -24.52 -8.19
C LYS A 205 -21.65 -23.22 -7.89
N ARG A 206 -20.82 -22.74 -8.83
CA ARG A 206 -19.90 -21.61 -8.65
C ARG A 206 -18.93 -21.83 -7.49
N VAL A 207 -18.41 -23.05 -7.36
CA VAL A 207 -17.49 -23.45 -6.27
C VAL A 207 -16.21 -24.03 -6.84
N LEU A 208 -15.07 -23.59 -6.32
CA LEU A 208 -13.75 -24.16 -6.54
C LEU A 208 -13.42 -25.12 -5.40
N PHE A 209 -13.10 -26.37 -5.72
CA PHE A 209 -12.60 -27.36 -4.78
C PHE A 209 -11.13 -27.62 -5.05
N ILE A 210 -10.33 -27.67 -3.99
CA ILE A 210 -8.89 -27.97 -4.02
C ILE A 210 -8.64 -29.11 -3.03
N SER A 211 -7.91 -30.14 -3.44
CA SER A 211 -7.74 -31.37 -2.67
C SER A 211 -6.47 -32.13 -2.98
#